data_AF-A0A510KTU2-F1
#
_entry.id   AF-A0A510KTU2-F1
#
_cell.length_a   1.000
_cell.length_b   1.000
_cell.length_c   1.000
_cell.angle_alpha   90.00
_cell.angle_beta   90.00
_cell.angle_gamma   90.00
#
_symmetry.space_group_name_H-M   'P 1'
#
loop_
_entity.id
_entity.type
_entity.pdbx_description
1 polymer ?
#
loop_
_entity_poly.entity_id
_entity_poly.type
_entity_poly.pdbx_seq_one_letter_code
_entity_poly.pdbx_strand_id
1 'polypeptide(L)'
;MLAISVTGMAANFKMFRKKKKDDNTSVTKPAPTVGTPNPASAYCQKQGGKSIIVKGSKGEYGVCQLKDGTTVEEWEYYRQNNTPQSLEAEMIGTPNPAAKFCVDKGGKSITVKDRKGNEKGVCKFKNGTQIDEWDYYRQNN
;
A
#
# COMPACT_ATOMS: atom_id res chain seq x y z
N MET A 1 74.78 -33.85 24.56
CA MET A 1 74.62 -32.41 24.91
C MET A 1 75.19 -31.59 23.78
N LEU A 2 74.36 -30.77 23.14
CA LEU A 2 74.65 -29.42 22.62
C LEU A 2 73.52 -29.06 21.65
N ALA A 3 72.48 -28.46 22.23
CA ALA A 3 71.59 -27.58 21.49
C ALA A 3 72.37 -26.33 21.08
N ILE A 4 71.98 -25.68 19.97
CA ILE A 4 71.75 -24.23 19.84
C ILE A 4 71.40 -23.89 18.38
N SER A 5 70.31 -23.11 18.24
CA SER A 5 69.94 -22.14 17.18
C SER A 5 69.86 -22.61 15.72
N VAL A 6 68.96 -22.10 14.88
CA VAL A 6 68.58 -20.69 14.72
C VAL A 6 67.15 -20.59 14.16
N THR A 7 66.44 -19.57 14.60
CA THR A 7 65.16 -19.08 14.09
C THR A 7 65.22 -18.83 12.58
N GLY A 8 64.23 -19.31 11.82
CA GLY A 8 64.06 -18.99 10.40
C GLY A 8 62.57 -18.92 10.04
N MET A 9 62.04 -17.70 9.91
CA MET A 9 60.72 -17.43 9.33
C MET A 9 60.89 -17.28 7.81
N ALA A 10 60.16 -18.06 7.01
CA ALA A 10 59.92 -17.76 5.60
C ALA A 10 58.57 -18.36 5.17
N ALA A 11 57.71 -17.49 4.62
CA ALA A 11 56.34 -17.77 4.23
C ALA A 11 56.22 -18.29 2.78
N ASN A 12 54.97 -18.69 2.45
CA ASN A 12 54.37 -18.95 1.14
C ASN A 12 54.56 -20.33 0.47
N PHE A 13 53.46 -21.09 0.42
CA PHE A 13 52.76 -21.25 -0.87
C PHE A 13 51.26 -21.53 -0.68
N LYS A 14 50.46 -20.73 -1.40
CA LYS A 14 49.02 -20.84 -1.64
C LYS A 14 48.57 -22.29 -1.88
N MET A 15 47.46 -22.68 -1.26
CA MET A 15 46.33 -23.38 -1.92
C MET A 15 45.12 -23.41 -0.96
N PHE A 16 44.54 -22.24 -0.67
CA PHE A 16 43.20 -22.21 -0.11
C PHE A 16 42.21 -22.54 -1.22
N ARG A 17 41.51 -23.66 -1.05
CA ARG A 17 40.34 -24.06 -1.83
C ARG A 17 39.43 -22.86 -2.05
N LYS A 18 39.22 -22.50 -3.31
CA LYS A 18 38.24 -21.52 -3.76
C LYS A 18 36.84 -22.04 -3.42
N LYS A 19 36.38 -21.83 -2.18
CA LYS A 19 34.95 -21.79 -1.89
C LYS A 19 34.46 -20.43 -2.36
N LYS A 20 33.67 -20.46 -3.43
CA LYS A 20 32.69 -19.41 -3.75
C LYS A 20 32.00 -19.03 -2.43
N LYS A 21 32.24 -17.81 -1.98
CA LYS A 21 31.40 -17.15 -1.00
C LYS A 21 30.68 -16.11 -1.83
N ASP A 22 29.43 -16.42 -2.13
CA ASP A 22 28.54 -15.45 -2.74
C ASP A 22 28.44 -14.31 -1.72
N ASP A 23 29.10 -13.20 -2.03
CA ASP A 23 29.04 -11.98 -1.23
C ASP A 23 27.64 -11.36 -1.39
N ASN A 24 26.64 -12.02 -0.81
CA ASN A 24 25.42 -11.37 -0.39
C ASN A 24 25.73 -10.65 0.91
N THR A 25 26.59 -9.64 0.80
CA THR A 25 26.83 -8.62 1.82
C THR A 25 25.54 -7.83 1.95
N SER A 26 24.60 -8.38 2.72
CA SER A 26 23.56 -7.62 3.37
C SER A 26 24.28 -6.64 4.29
N VAL A 27 24.50 -5.43 3.79
CA VAL A 27 24.86 -4.30 4.61
C VAL A 27 23.67 -4.08 5.54
N THR A 28 23.78 -4.60 6.76
CA THR A 28 22.89 -4.28 7.87
C THR A 28 23.05 -2.79 8.19
N LYS A 29 22.33 -1.94 7.44
CA LYS A 29 22.06 -0.57 7.85
C LYS A 29 21.11 -0.65 9.05
N PRO A 30 21.39 0.03 10.18
CA PRO A 30 20.56 -0.05 11.37
C PRO A 30 19.10 0.24 11.01
N ALA A 31 18.22 -0.64 11.50
CA ALA A 31 16.79 -0.57 11.28
C ALA A 31 16.30 0.85 11.60
N PRO A 32 15.55 1.50 10.70
CA PRO A 32 14.90 2.76 11.05
C PRO A 32 14.05 2.52 12.28
N THR A 33 14.16 3.43 13.25
CA THR A 33 13.35 3.53 14.46
C THR A 33 11.91 3.16 14.13
N VAL A 34 11.32 2.24 14.91
CA VAL A 34 9.99 1.67 14.67
C VAL A 34 8.92 2.77 14.76
N GLY A 35 8.71 3.46 13.64
CA GLY A 35 7.44 4.05 13.27
C GLY A 35 6.58 2.98 12.59
N THR A 36 5.32 3.31 12.31
CA THR A 36 4.42 2.45 11.55
C THR A 36 5.14 1.88 10.31
N PRO A 37 5.14 0.56 10.09
CA PRO A 37 5.85 -0.04 8.97
C PRO A 37 5.34 0.55 7.66
N ASN A 38 6.24 0.83 6.71
CA ASN A 38 5.86 1.26 5.37
C ASN A 38 4.85 0.25 4.79
N PRO A 39 3.61 0.65 4.45
CA PRO A 39 2.59 -0.26 3.95
C PRO A 39 3.05 -1.10 2.76
N ALA A 40 3.84 -0.51 1.85
CA ALA A 40 4.36 -1.21 0.68
C ALA A 40 5.38 -2.29 1.06
N SER A 41 6.32 -1.97 1.94
CA SER A 41 7.32 -2.92 2.43
C SER A 41 6.69 -4.01 3.32
N ALA A 42 5.69 -3.66 4.13
CA ALA A 42 4.90 -4.61 4.91
C ALA A 42 4.11 -5.56 4.01
N TYR A 43 3.52 -5.04 2.93
CA TYR A 43 2.84 -5.85 1.93
C TYR A 43 3.80 -6.79 1.21
N CYS A 44 4.99 -6.32 0.81
CA CYS A 44 6.03 -7.16 0.22
C CYS A 44 6.37 -8.37 1.13
N GLN A 45 6.61 -8.10 2.42
CA GLN A 45 6.90 -9.15 3.40
C GLN A 45 5.71 -10.10 3.60
N LYS A 46 4.47 -9.58 3.61
CA LYS A 46 3.24 -10.39 3.69
C LYS A 46 3.10 -11.35 2.51
N GLN A 47 3.54 -10.96 1.32
CA GLN A 47 3.59 -11.83 0.13
C GLN A 47 4.78 -12.81 0.16
N GLY A 48 5.59 -12.78 1.24
CA GLY A 48 6.76 -13.62 1.40
C GLY A 48 7.97 -13.18 0.58
N GLY A 49 7.96 -11.92 0.11
CA GLY A 49 9.09 -11.28 -0.55
C GLY A 49 10.02 -10.56 0.43
N LYS A 50 11.15 -10.06 -0.10
CA LYS A 50 12.14 -9.26 0.64
C LYS A 50 12.14 -7.83 0.13
N SER A 51 12.00 -6.88 1.06
CA SER A 51 12.12 -5.46 0.79
C SER A 51 13.59 -5.06 0.65
N ILE A 52 13.95 -4.40 -0.45
CA ILE A 52 15.31 -3.97 -0.76
C ILE A 52 15.29 -2.50 -1.19
N ILE A 53 16.16 -1.68 -0.63
CA ILE A 53 16.35 -0.29 -1.07
C ILE A 53 17.39 -0.25 -2.19
N VAL A 54 17.00 0.32 -3.33
CA VAL A 54 17.84 0.47 -4.52
C VAL A 54 18.14 1.96 -4.74
N LYS A 55 19.40 2.27 -5.05
CA LYS A 55 19.83 3.62 -5.43
C LYS A 55 19.60 3.83 -6.92
N GLY A 56 18.71 4.76 -7.26
CA GLY A 56 18.46 5.22 -8.62
C GLY A 56 19.07 6.60 -8.88
N SER A 57 19.04 7.02 -10.14
CA SER A 57 19.48 8.36 -10.57
C SER A 57 18.66 9.50 -9.95
N LYS A 58 17.43 9.22 -9.51
CA LYS A 58 16.50 10.19 -8.89
C LYS A 58 16.40 10.06 -7.36
N GLY A 59 17.22 9.20 -6.74
CA GLY A 59 17.16 8.90 -5.30
C GLY A 59 17.00 7.42 -5.00
N GLU A 60 16.79 7.10 -3.72
CA GLU A 60 16.55 5.73 -3.25
C GLU A 60 15.07 5.34 -3.41
N TYR A 61 14.81 4.11 -3.84
CA TYR A 61 13.46 3.54 -3.97
C TYR A 61 13.43 2.10 -3.44
N GLY A 62 12.25 1.62 -3.07
CA GLY A 62 12.05 0.26 -2.55
C GLY A 62 11.64 -0.71 -3.65
N VAL A 63 12.24 -1.90 -3.67
CA VAL A 63 11.80 -3.04 -4.50
C VAL A 63 11.48 -4.25 -3.64
N CYS A 64 10.46 -4.99 -4.04
CA CYS A 64 10.10 -6.28 -3.50
C CYS A 64 10.72 -7.39 -4.36
N GLN A 65 11.63 -8.17 -3.78
CA GLN A 65 12.12 -9.39 -4.37
C GLN A 65 11.22 -10.56 -3.96
N LEU A 66 10.50 -11.11 -4.93
CA LEU A 66 9.59 -12.25 -4.77
C LEU A 66 10.37 -13.58 -4.70
N LYS A 67 9.69 -14.67 -4.31
CA LYS A 67 10.30 -16.00 -4.13
C LYS A 67 10.79 -16.64 -5.43
N ASP A 68 10.21 -16.26 -6.56
CA ASP A 68 10.63 -16.65 -7.90
C ASP A 68 11.86 -15.87 -8.39
N GLY A 69 12.36 -14.92 -7.59
CA GLY A 69 13.48 -14.04 -7.93
C GLY A 69 13.06 -12.78 -8.71
N THR A 70 11.78 -12.65 -9.07
CA THR A 70 11.25 -11.46 -9.72
C THR A 70 11.35 -10.26 -8.77
N THR A 71 11.75 -9.11 -9.29
CA THR A 71 11.86 -7.87 -8.52
C THR A 71 10.88 -6.84 -9.07
N VAL A 72 9.98 -6.35 -8.21
CA VAL A 72 8.95 -5.36 -8.55
C VAL A 72 9.07 -4.14 -7.63
N GLU A 73 8.71 -2.94 -8.08
CA GLU A 73 8.73 -1.75 -7.21
C GLU A 73 7.65 -1.88 -6.13
N GLU A 74 7.99 -1.60 -4.87
CA GLU A 74 7.12 -1.94 -3.73
C GLU A 74 5.80 -1.16 -3.76
N TRP A 75 5.83 0.12 -4.11
CA TRP A 75 4.64 0.95 -4.13
C TRP A 75 3.73 0.65 -5.32
N GLU A 76 4.29 0.34 -6.47
CA GLU A 76 3.57 -0.16 -7.64
C GLU A 76 2.88 -1.48 -7.31
N TYR A 77 3.61 -2.44 -6.74
CA TYR A 77 3.05 -3.71 -6.34
C TYR A 77 1.96 -3.55 -5.28
N TYR A 78 2.21 -2.71 -4.27
CA TYR A 78 1.21 -2.38 -3.27
C TYR A 78 -0.04 -1.77 -3.90
N ARG A 79 0.08 -0.76 -4.76
CA ARG A 79 -1.08 -0.11 -5.39
C ARG A 79 -1.83 -1.03 -6.33
N GLN A 80 -1.17 -1.87 -7.12
CA GLN A 80 -1.87 -2.80 -8.01
C GLN A 80 -2.72 -3.83 -7.26
N ASN A 81 -2.28 -4.23 -6.05
CA ASN A 81 -2.95 -5.25 -5.27
C ASN A 81 -3.76 -4.72 -4.08
N ASN A 82 -3.57 -3.45 -3.74
CA ASN A 82 -4.31 -2.71 -2.73
C ASN A 82 -4.89 -1.44 -3.35
N THR A 83 -5.24 -1.49 -4.65
CA THR A 83 -6.18 -0.54 -5.21
C THR A 83 -7.47 -0.74 -4.43
N PRO A 84 -8.05 0.30 -3.84
CA PRO A 84 -9.47 0.26 -3.57
C PRO A 84 -10.16 0.21 -4.93
N GLN A 85 -10.36 -1.00 -5.46
CA GLN A 85 -11.36 -1.28 -6.49
C GLN A 85 -12.79 -1.03 -5.96
N SER A 86 -12.89 -0.60 -4.69
CA SER A 86 -14.04 0.04 -4.08
C SER A 86 -14.05 1.56 -4.21
N LEU A 87 -13.17 2.24 -4.98
CA LEU A 87 -13.39 3.65 -5.33
C LEU A 87 -14.57 3.84 -6.30
N GLU A 88 -15.07 2.76 -6.91
CA GLU A 88 -16.41 2.73 -7.52
C GLU A 88 -17.52 2.73 -6.44
N ALA A 89 -17.19 2.45 -5.17
CA ALA A 89 -18.08 2.50 -4.00
C ALA A 89 -17.74 3.64 -2.99
N GLU A 90 -16.57 4.27 -3.09
CA GLU A 90 -16.12 5.37 -2.23
C GLU A 90 -16.21 6.75 -2.92
N MET A 91 -16.96 6.84 -4.02
CA MET A 91 -17.69 8.07 -4.35
C MET A 91 -19.04 8.14 -3.62
N ILE A 92 -19.08 7.62 -2.40
CA ILE A 92 -20.12 7.94 -1.42
C ILE A 92 -19.38 8.45 -0.20
N GLY A 93 -18.98 9.73 -0.26
CA GLY A 93 -18.86 10.52 0.97
C GLY A 93 -20.11 10.29 1.81
N THR A 94 -19.97 10.32 3.14
CA THR A 94 -21.02 10.02 4.14
C THR A 94 -22.42 10.09 3.55
N PRO A 95 -23.15 8.96 3.46
CA PRO A 95 -24.41 8.91 2.70
C PRO A 95 -25.27 10.08 3.11
N ASN A 96 -25.71 10.89 2.12
CA ASN A 96 -26.57 12.04 2.38
C ASN A 96 -27.71 11.56 3.30
N PRO A 97 -27.82 12.08 4.54
CA PRO A 97 -28.74 11.54 5.52
C PRO A 97 -30.19 11.64 5.03
N ALA A 98 -30.50 12.67 4.23
CA ALA A 98 -31.80 12.83 3.61
C ALA A 98 -32.08 11.80 2.50
N ALA A 99 -31.08 11.50 1.65
CA ALA A 99 -31.19 10.46 0.63
C ALA A 99 -31.32 9.07 1.26
N LYS A 100 -30.54 8.78 2.31
CA LYS A 100 -30.65 7.54 3.08
C LYS A 100 -32.04 7.41 3.70
N PHE A 101 -32.52 8.46 4.35
CA PHE A 101 -33.85 8.49 4.94
C PHE A 101 -34.95 8.26 3.90
N CYS A 102 -34.84 8.87 2.72
CA CYS A 102 -35.76 8.63 1.60
C CYS A 102 -35.82 7.15 1.20
N VAL A 103 -34.66 6.51 1.01
CA VAL A 103 -34.57 5.09 0.63
C VAL A 103 -35.10 4.19 1.74
N ASP A 104 -34.76 4.48 3.00
CA ASP A 104 -35.22 3.73 4.17
C ASP A 104 -36.76 3.81 4.33
N LYS A 105 -37.40 4.90 3.85
CA LYS A 105 -38.87 5.07 3.81
C LYS A 105 -39.52 4.53 2.53
N GLY A 106 -38.76 3.79 1.71
CA GLY A 106 -39.27 3.14 0.49
C GLY A 106 -39.38 4.05 -0.73
N GLY A 107 -38.77 5.23 -0.68
CA GLY A 107 -38.61 6.13 -1.82
C GLY A 107 -37.35 5.86 -2.62
N LYS A 108 -37.18 6.60 -3.73
CA LYS A 108 -35.95 6.68 -4.51
C LYS A 108 -35.44 8.11 -4.47
N SER A 109 -34.19 8.28 -4.04
CA SER A 109 -33.50 9.58 -4.10
C SER A 109 -33.11 9.88 -5.55
N ILE A 110 -33.50 11.05 -6.05
CA ILE A 110 -33.13 11.54 -7.39
C ILE A 110 -32.66 12.98 -7.33
N THR A 111 -31.65 13.33 -8.12
CA THR A 111 -31.20 14.72 -8.28
C THR A 111 -31.98 15.38 -9.40
N VAL A 112 -32.60 16.53 -9.10
CA VAL A 112 -33.36 17.34 -10.04
C VAL A 112 -32.69 18.70 -10.19
N LYS A 113 -32.55 19.18 -11.43
CA LYS A 113 -32.08 20.53 -11.75
C LYS A 113 -33.26 21.50 -11.88
N ASP A 114 -33.14 22.67 -11.27
CA ASP A 114 -34.09 23.76 -11.51
C ASP A 114 -33.79 24.50 -12.83
N ARG A 115 -34.66 25.45 -13.20
CA ARG A 115 -34.50 26.26 -14.43
C ARG A 115 -33.23 27.12 -14.44
N LYS A 116 -32.65 27.39 -13.28
CA LYS A 116 -31.39 28.15 -13.12
C LYS A 116 -30.17 27.22 -13.09
N GLY A 117 -30.37 25.90 -13.17
CA GLY A 117 -29.31 24.89 -13.13
C GLY A 117 -28.92 24.42 -11.72
N ASN A 118 -29.61 24.87 -10.67
CA ASN A 118 -29.32 24.41 -9.30
C ASN A 118 -29.82 22.98 -9.11
N GLU A 119 -28.99 22.12 -8.53
CA GLU A 119 -29.32 20.74 -8.23
C GLU A 119 -29.92 20.61 -6.83
N LYS A 120 -30.98 19.80 -6.70
CA LYS A 120 -31.57 19.42 -5.41
C LYS A 120 -31.96 17.95 -5.39
N GLY A 121 -31.94 17.33 -4.22
CA GLY A 121 -32.41 15.97 -4.00
C GLY A 121 -33.93 15.91 -3.81
N VAL A 122 -34.60 15.00 -4.52
CA VAL A 122 -36.04 14.76 -4.44
C VAL A 122 -36.30 13.28 -4.14
N CYS A 123 -37.08 13.02 -3.11
CA CYS A 123 -37.54 11.69 -2.78
C CYS A 123 -38.78 11.34 -3.60
N LYS A 124 -38.65 10.34 -4.48
CA LYS A 124 -39.73 9.85 -5.36
C LYS A 124 -40.27 8.51 -4.88
N PHE A 125 -41.55 8.47 -4.54
CA PHE A 125 -42.25 7.25 -4.11
C PHE A 125 -42.86 6.49 -5.28
N LYS A 126 -43.20 5.20 -5.07
CA LYS A 126 -43.80 4.33 -6.09
C LYS A 126 -45.16 4.82 -6.60
N ASN A 127 -45.92 5.50 -5.75
CA ASN A 127 -47.21 6.12 -6.10
C ASN A 127 -47.05 7.41 -6.92
N GLY A 128 -45.83 7.84 -7.23
CA GLY A 128 -45.53 9.06 -7.99
C GLY A 128 -45.38 10.32 -7.14
N THR A 129 -45.67 10.27 -5.83
CA THR A 129 -45.44 11.39 -4.91
C THR A 129 -43.95 11.76 -4.90
N GLN A 130 -43.68 13.06 -4.92
CA GLN A 130 -42.33 13.63 -4.89
C GLN A 130 -42.27 14.70 -3.80
N ILE A 131 -41.21 14.67 -2.99
CA ILE A 131 -40.95 15.63 -1.92
C ILE A 131 -39.46 15.96 -1.89
N ASP A 132 -39.09 17.18 -1.54
CA ASP A 132 -37.68 17.54 -1.31
C ASP A 132 -37.10 16.66 -0.19
N GLU A 133 -35.91 16.07 -0.42
CA GLU A 133 -35.34 15.09 0.51
C GLU A 133 -35.03 15.69 1.88
N TRP A 134 -34.51 16.92 1.91
CA TRP A 134 -34.14 17.58 3.16
C TRP A 134 -35.36 18.05 3.92
N ASP A 135 -36.39 18.50 3.22
CA ASP A 135 -37.67 18.82 3.86
C ASP A 135 -38.32 17.56 4.43
N TYR A 136 -38.27 16.43 3.72
CA TYR A 136 -38.79 15.17 4.23
C TYR A 136 -38.01 14.68 5.45
N TYR A 137 -36.67 14.76 5.41
CA TYR A 137 -35.81 14.39 6.53
C TYR A 137 -36.10 15.21 7.80
N ARG A 138 -36.18 16.54 7.67
CA ARG A 138 -36.40 17.46 8.81
C ARG A 138 -37.81 17.39 9.40
N GLN A 139 -38.81 17.00 8.61
CA GLN A 139 -40.18 16.81 9.12
C GLN A 139 -40.35 15.52 9.93
N ASN A 140 -39.36 14.62 9.87
CA ASN A 140 -39.46 13.27 10.41
C ASN A 140 -38.32 12.87 11.36
N ASN A 141 -37.44 13.81 11.73
CA ASN A 141 -36.39 13.66 12.75
C ASN A 141 -36.31 14.95 13.57
#